data_AF-A0AAP5YB01-F1
#
_entry.id   AF-A0AAP5YB01-F1
#
_cell.length_a   1.000
_cell.length_b   1.000
_cell.length_c   1.000
_cell.angle_alpha   90.00
_cell.angle_beta   90.00
_cell.angle_gamma   90.00
#
_symmetry.space_group_name_H-M   'P 1'
#
loop_
_entity.id
_entity.type
_entity.pdbx_description
1 polymer ?
#
loop_
_entity_poly.entity_id
_entity_poly.type
_entity_poly.pdbx_seq_one_letter_code
_entity_poly.pdbx_strand_id
1 'polypeptide(L)'
;MGVTVGANGLSIVHKGSGGEANATLPDVCLTKVGKPVVPIPYGNNAKSADLAGGTTTVSMDGGNSVAIKGSTFSKSTGDAGGDRKGVSSGTIEAEAKFISASPTVKFEGKGVCRLSDQMTMNKANTMCLGGAQNPSVSVTEEQEGTYTLDIECKYPNGLPYSNAQFSLVEPSGAVIGSGVLDSSGKATVNGLALKECKLVLSETQDSYTPNQSLAENIVTETYPDPNDFCTFVAGRRSPFWEDRVGVANDWGILMSPSFSDDDFKDIVLEQSRISSPYAISQNHSKDFSDAYVSALYHIQTDTTALEKYEPLVELLLEQVHENGDILRVLYQADVFEPPYELLAKLRFLGTGNTVKYLQFVLWTLINNQICSYIDELNSEIIGRLDFIQSQASARSLSSVEEGINGYKKALNHFKQALPDVISQIFETKNDTLISISAMALGSTVNIASQSSFATNLGRVNAVVYTKSNNLNRPSFVTFDDNFSD
;
A
#
# COMPACT_ATOMS: atom_id res chain seq x y z
N MET A 1 -31.73 43.74 -9.76
CA MET A 1 -32.01 42.52 -8.97
C MET A 1 -30.75 41.68 -8.96
N GLY A 2 -30.56 40.82 -7.94
CA GLY A 2 -29.41 39.93 -7.90
C GLY A 2 -29.47 38.87 -8.99
N VAL A 3 -28.31 38.31 -9.34
CA VAL A 3 -28.16 37.12 -10.19
C VAL A 3 -27.71 36.00 -9.27
N THR A 4 -28.63 35.11 -8.89
CA THR A 4 -28.37 34.14 -7.81
C THR A 4 -28.14 32.71 -8.30
N VAL A 5 -28.42 32.44 -9.57
CA VAL A 5 -28.36 31.08 -10.12
C VAL A 5 -27.30 30.95 -11.22
N GLY A 6 -26.49 29.91 -11.12
CA GLY A 6 -25.49 29.52 -12.11
C GLY A 6 -25.79 28.21 -12.81
N ALA A 7 -25.20 28.03 -13.99
CA ALA A 7 -25.12 26.77 -14.72
C ALA A 7 -23.71 26.59 -15.27
N ASN A 8 -23.08 25.45 -14.99
CA ASN A 8 -21.70 25.14 -15.41
C ASN A 8 -20.67 26.22 -14.99
N GLY A 9 -20.81 26.76 -13.78
CA GLY A 9 -19.91 27.82 -13.27
C GLY A 9 -20.12 29.21 -13.90
N LEU A 10 -21.14 29.39 -14.74
CA LEU A 10 -21.48 30.66 -15.39
C LEU A 10 -22.87 31.11 -14.94
N SER A 11 -23.07 32.41 -14.74
CA SER A 11 -24.39 32.92 -14.32
C SER A 11 -25.43 32.77 -15.43
N ILE A 12 -26.65 32.39 -15.05
CA ILE A 12 -27.76 32.24 -15.99
C ILE A 12 -28.29 33.61 -16.41
N VAL A 13 -28.56 33.80 -17.70
CA VAL A 13 -29.16 35.03 -18.22
C VAL A 13 -30.69 34.92 -18.12
N HIS A 14 -31.31 35.85 -17.41
CA HIS A 14 -32.76 35.99 -17.31
C HIS A 14 -33.17 37.46 -17.52
N LYS A 15 -34.47 37.73 -17.74
CA LYS A 15 -34.96 39.06 -18.12
C LYS A 15 -34.47 40.19 -17.20
N GLY A 16 -34.47 39.94 -15.88
CA GLY A 16 -34.03 40.89 -14.86
C GLY A 16 -32.55 40.82 -14.45
N SER A 17 -31.72 40.04 -15.15
CA SER A 17 -30.30 39.81 -14.78
C SER A 17 -29.39 41.01 -15.00
N GLY A 18 -29.82 41.95 -15.84
CA GLY A 18 -29.00 43.11 -16.24
C GLY A 18 -27.92 42.75 -17.25
N GLY A 19 -28.01 41.58 -17.90
CA GLY A 19 -27.04 41.15 -18.89
C GLY A 19 -27.06 42.02 -20.15
N GLU A 20 -25.89 42.19 -20.76
CA GLU A 20 -25.69 43.00 -21.96
C GLU A 20 -24.83 42.26 -22.99
N ALA A 21 -25.25 42.25 -24.25
CA ALA A 21 -24.48 41.75 -25.37
C ALA A 21 -23.98 42.94 -26.20
N ASN A 22 -22.65 43.07 -26.30
CA ASN A 22 -22.00 44.12 -27.08
C ASN A 22 -21.36 43.51 -28.33
N ALA A 23 -21.62 44.10 -29.50
CA ALA A 23 -21.02 43.64 -30.74
C ALA A 23 -19.50 43.69 -30.66
N THR A 24 -18.87 42.54 -30.91
CA THR A 24 -17.40 42.42 -30.97
C THR A 24 -16.89 42.49 -32.41
N LEU A 25 -17.79 42.28 -33.38
CA LEU A 25 -17.51 42.51 -34.79
C LEU A 25 -18.15 43.84 -35.24
N PRO A 26 -17.58 44.52 -36.24
CA PRO A 26 -18.15 45.77 -36.76
C PRO A 26 -19.56 45.56 -37.34
N ASP A 27 -20.53 46.34 -36.88
CA ASP A 27 -21.90 46.33 -37.42
C ASP A 27 -22.00 47.22 -38.66
N VAL A 28 -21.65 46.67 -39.83
CA VAL A 28 -21.57 47.47 -41.05
C VAL A 28 -22.96 47.71 -41.63
N CYS A 29 -23.39 48.97 -41.61
CA CYS A 29 -24.62 49.42 -42.24
C CYS A 29 -24.33 50.33 -43.42
N LEU A 30 -25.22 50.33 -44.42
CA LEU A 30 -25.20 51.29 -45.50
C LEU A 30 -25.72 52.63 -44.99
N THR A 31 -24.94 53.69 -45.20
CA THR A 31 -25.24 55.03 -44.71
C THR A 31 -25.09 56.05 -45.83
N LYS A 32 -26.06 56.94 -45.97
CA LYS A 32 -26.01 58.07 -46.90
C LYS A 32 -25.11 59.18 -46.34
N VAL A 33 -24.02 59.46 -47.05
CA VAL A 33 -23.09 60.56 -46.73
C VAL A 33 -23.15 61.58 -47.86
N GLY A 34 -24.06 62.55 -47.78
CA GLY A 34 -24.35 63.46 -48.89
C GLY A 34 -25.07 62.76 -50.05
N LYS A 35 -24.42 62.68 -51.22
CA LYS A 35 -24.94 61.95 -52.39
C LYS A 35 -24.63 60.43 -52.37
N PRO A 36 -23.40 59.96 -52.03
CA PRO A 36 -23.10 58.53 -52.01
C PRO A 36 -23.72 57.78 -50.82
N VAL A 37 -23.93 56.47 -51.01
CA VAL A 37 -24.23 55.49 -49.95
C VAL A 37 -22.98 54.65 -49.75
N VAL A 38 -22.45 54.62 -48.53
CA VAL A 38 -21.20 53.93 -48.19
C VAL A 38 -21.40 53.02 -46.97
N PRO A 39 -20.67 51.89 -46.88
CA PRO A 39 -20.70 51.03 -45.70
C PRO A 39 -19.94 51.68 -44.54
N ILE A 40 -20.61 51.86 -43.39
CA ILE A 40 -20.03 52.42 -42.16
C ILE A 40 -20.23 51.43 -41.00
N PRO A 41 -19.18 51.11 -40.21
CA PRO A 41 -19.31 50.30 -39.02
C PRO A 41 -19.95 51.09 -37.86
N TYR A 42 -20.96 50.50 -37.23
CA TYR A 42 -21.61 51.01 -36.03
C TYR A 42 -21.30 50.11 -34.82
N GLY A 43 -21.45 50.67 -33.62
CA GLY A 43 -21.56 49.87 -32.40
C GLY A 43 -22.96 49.28 -32.29
N ASN A 44 -23.09 48.13 -31.65
CA ASN A 44 -24.40 47.53 -31.39
C ASN A 44 -24.45 46.90 -29.99
N ASN A 45 -25.51 47.18 -29.24
CA ASN A 45 -25.75 46.69 -27.87
C ASN A 45 -27.17 46.14 -27.75
N ALA A 46 -27.33 44.99 -27.10
CA ALA A 46 -28.62 44.40 -26.76
C ALA A 46 -28.66 44.03 -25.28
N LYS A 47 -29.86 44.06 -24.66
CA LYS A 47 -30.01 43.93 -23.21
C LYS A 47 -30.95 42.78 -22.85
N SER A 48 -30.65 42.12 -21.73
CA SER A 48 -31.48 41.02 -21.20
C SER A 48 -32.90 41.47 -20.84
N ALA A 49 -33.10 42.76 -20.55
CA ALA A 49 -34.42 43.33 -20.28
C ALA A 49 -35.41 43.13 -21.45
N ASP A 50 -34.88 43.05 -22.68
CA ASP A 50 -35.64 42.81 -23.91
C ASP A 50 -35.77 41.32 -24.26
N LEU A 51 -35.54 40.42 -23.29
CA LEU A 51 -35.66 38.98 -23.50
C LEU A 51 -37.06 38.61 -24.01
N ALA A 52 -37.06 37.94 -25.16
CA ALA A 52 -38.21 37.35 -25.84
C ALA A 52 -37.94 35.87 -26.15
N GLY A 53 -39.00 35.05 -26.12
CA GLY A 53 -38.90 33.61 -26.30
C GLY A 53 -38.08 32.90 -25.21
N GLY A 54 -38.07 33.44 -23.99
CA GLY A 54 -37.55 32.76 -22.80
C GLY A 54 -38.52 31.69 -22.26
N THR A 55 -38.20 31.15 -21.09
CA THR A 55 -39.04 30.15 -20.40
C THR A 55 -40.41 30.71 -19.99
N THR A 56 -41.40 29.83 -19.86
CA THR A 56 -42.78 30.16 -19.45
C THR A 56 -43.19 29.54 -18.12
N THR A 57 -42.60 28.39 -17.79
CA THR A 57 -42.85 27.60 -16.58
C THR A 57 -41.74 27.73 -15.54
N VAL A 58 -40.56 28.17 -15.96
CA VAL A 58 -39.39 28.39 -15.10
C VAL A 58 -39.13 29.88 -14.99
N SER A 59 -38.92 30.37 -13.77
CA SER A 59 -38.58 31.77 -13.50
C SER A 59 -37.46 31.87 -12.48
N MET A 60 -36.66 32.93 -12.56
CA MET A 60 -35.54 33.20 -11.64
C MET A 60 -35.59 34.61 -11.11
N ASP A 61 -34.99 34.84 -9.94
CA ASP A 61 -34.69 36.16 -9.38
C ASP A 61 -35.84 37.17 -9.55
N GLY A 62 -36.88 37.03 -8.72
CA GLY A 62 -38.06 37.91 -8.79
C GLY A 62 -39.03 37.58 -9.92
N GLY A 63 -39.13 36.31 -10.33
CA GLY A 63 -40.12 35.83 -11.30
C GLY A 63 -39.77 36.10 -12.76
N ASN A 64 -38.50 36.40 -13.07
CA ASN A 64 -38.07 36.69 -14.42
C ASN A 64 -37.95 35.43 -15.28
N SER A 65 -38.43 35.52 -16.52
CA SER A 65 -38.22 34.50 -17.56
C SER A 65 -36.73 34.32 -17.87
N VAL A 66 -36.32 33.07 -18.09
CA VAL A 66 -34.93 32.64 -18.30
C VAL A 66 -34.64 32.47 -19.79
N ALA A 67 -33.46 32.91 -20.23
CA ALA A 67 -33.02 32.71 -21.61
C ALA A 67 -32.61 31.25 -21.83
N ILE A 68 -33.15 30.65 -22.89
CA ILE A 68 -32.86 29.27 -23.30
C ILE A 68 -32.49 29.26 -24.78
N LYS A 69 -31.91 28.17 -25.28
CA LYS A 69 -31.48 28.07 -26.68
C LYS A 69 -32.63 28.41 -27.64
N GLY A 70 -32.41 29.46 -28.44
CA GLY A 70 -33.41 30.01 -29.37
C GLY A 70 -34.10 31.29 -28.89
N SER A 71 -33.91 31.71 -27.64
CA SER A 71 -34.33 33.02 -27.15
C SER A 71 -33.58 34.15 -27.84
N THR A 72 -34.19 35.33 -27.82
CA THR A 72 -33.65 36.56 -28.41
C THR A 72 -33.78 37.72 -27.44
N PHE A 73 -32.91 38.72 -27.54
CA PHE A 73 -33.25 40.08 -27.10
C PHE A 73 -33.94 40.75 -28.27
N SER A 74 -35.20 41.16 -28.09
CA SER A 74 -36.08 41.58 -29.18
C SER A 74 -35.59 42.82 -29.94
N LYS A 75 -34.68 43.58 -29.34
CA LYS A 75 -34.08 44.78 -29.91
C LYS A 75 -32.60 44.83 -29.58
N SER A 76 -31.82 45.34 -30.53
CA SER A 76 -30.46 45.82 -30.31
C SER A 76 -30.37 47.29 -30.75
N THR A 77 -29.38 48.06 -30.30
CA THR A 77 -29.33 49.52 -30.51
C THR A 77 -27.89 49.99 -30.76
N GLY A 78 -27.73 51.12 -31.45
CA GLY A 78 -26.43 51.73 -31.76
C GLY A 78 -26.13 51.90 -33.26
N ASP A 79 -26.92 51.26 -34.11
CA ASP A 79 -26.80 51.25 -35.58
C ASP A 79 -27.88 52.08 -36.30
N ALA A 80 -28.66 52.87 -35.55
CA ALA A 80 -29.75 53.71 -36.07
C ALA A 80 -29.28 54.74 -37.14
N GLY A 81 -28.00 55.09 -37.16
CA GLY A 81 -27.41 55.98 -38.16
C GLY A 81 -27.28 55.36 -39.56
N GLY A 82 -27.38 54.04 -39.69
CA GLY A 82 -27.38 53.31 -40.95
C GLY A 82 -28.71 53.43 -41.68
N ASP A 83 -29.02 54.59 -42.26
CA ASP A 83 -30.32 54.89 -42.89
C ASP A 83 -30.67 53.99 -44.09
N ARG A 84 -29.69 53.28 -44.66
CA ARG A 84 -29.87 52.25 -45.69
C ARG A 84 -29.68 50.81 -45.17
N LYS A 85 -29.63 50.64 -43.84
CA LYS A 85 -29.66 49.38 -43.08
C LYS A 85 -28.41 48.50 -43.20
N GLY A 86 -28.36 47.45 -42.37
CA GLY A 86 -27.28 46.47 -42.32
C GLY A 86 -26.99 45.82 -43.66
N VAL A 87 -25.72 45.73 -44.02
CA VAL A 87 -25.27 45.17 -45.31
C VAL A 87 -25.73 43.71 -45.49
N SER A 88 -25.68 42.92 -44.41
CA SER A 88 -26.05 41.51 -44.42
C SER A 88 -27.50 41.29 -44.00
N SER A 89 -27.99 42.02 -43.00
CA SER A 89 -29.31 41.79 -42.42
C SER A 89 -30.46 42.54 -43.10
N GLY A 90 -30.17 43.65 -43.78
CA GLY A 90 -31.20 44.56 -44.29
C GLY A 90 -32.05 45.18 -43.18
N THR A 91 -31.54 45.25 -41.94
CA THR A 91 -32.22 45.84 -40.78
C THR A 91 -31.33 46.81 -40.01
N ILE A 92 -31.95 47.63 -39.17
CA ILE A 92 -31.29 48.37 -38.09
C ILE A 92 -32.01 48.06 -36.79
N GLU A 93 -31.30 48.11 -35.68
CA GLU A 93 -31.85 47.92 -34.34
C GLU A 93 -32.70 46.63 -34.17
N ALA A 94 -32.38 45.56 -34.90
CA ALA A 94 -33.16 44.32 -34.89
C ALA A 94 -32.70 43.33 -33.81
N GLU A 95 -33.33 42.16 -33.71
CA GLU A 95 -33.08 41.25 -32.59
C GLU A 95 -31.63 40.75 -32.50
N ALA A 96 -31.20 40.48 -31.26
CA ALA A 96 -30.01 39.70 -30.96
C ALA A 96 -30.40 38.28 -30.53
N LYS A 97 -29.74 37.24 -31.05
CA LYS A 97 -30.14 35.84 -30.85
C LYS A 97 -28.99 35.02 -30.30
N PHE A 98 -29.25 34.20 -29.28
CA PHE A 98 -28.25 33.29 -28.73
C PHE A 98 -27.85 32.21 -29.74
N ILE A 99 -26.54 32.04 -29.89
CA ILE A 99 -25.87 31.02 -30.72
C ILE A 99 -25.56 29.80 -29.84
N SER A 100 -24.94 30.02 -28.68
CA SER A 100 -24.58 28.98 -27.72
C SER A 100 -25.49 28.99 -26.49
N ALA A 101 -25.47 27.88 -25.76
CA ALA A 101 -26.19 27.67 -24.52
C ALA A 101 -25.53 26.50 -23.76
N SER A 102 -25.95 26.25 -22.52
CA SER A 102 -25.48 25.11 -21.72
C SER A 102 -25.71 23.76 -22.42
N PRO A 103 -24.70 22.88 -22.44
CA PRO A 103 -24.85 21.53 -22.99
C PRO A 103 -25.54 20.55 -22.01
N THR A 104 -25.45 20.80 -20.69
CA THR A 104 -25.91 19.85 -19.67
C THR A 104 -27.08 20.36 -18.82
N VAL A 105 -27.22 21.68 -18.64
CA VAL A 105 -28.32 22.28 -17.86
C VAL A 105 -29.41 22.74 -18.82
N LYS A 106 -30.60 22.17 -18.69
CA LYS A 106 -31.74 22.43 -19.59
C LYS A 106 -32.96 22.88 -18.80
N PHE A 107 -33.62 23.93 -19.27
CA PHE A 107 -34.97 24.30 -18.85
C PHE A 107 -35.93 24.14 -20.01
N GLU A 108 -37.09 23.56 -19.74
CA GLU A 108 -38.10 23.26 -20.77
C GLU A 108 -37.51 22.45 -21.95
N GLY A 109 -36.58 21.54 -21.64
CA GLY A 109 -35.90 20.68 -22.61
C GLY A 109 -34.80 21.37 -23.45
N LYS A 110 -34.56 22.67 -23.26
CA LYS A 110 -33.56 23.45 -24.03
C LYS A 110 -32.42 23.92 -23.12
N GLY A 111 -31.21 23.94 -23.66
CA GLY A 111 -30.03 24.43 -22.92
C GLY A 111 -30.22 25.87 -22.46
N VAL A 112 -29.83 26.17 -21.23
CA VAL A 112 -29.95 27.51 -20.63
C VAL A 112 -28.84 28.43 -21.14
N CYS A 113 -29.17 29.66 -21.50
CA CYS A 113 -28.18 30.67 -21.93
C CYS A 113 -27.55 31.36 -20.72
N ARG A 114 -26.24 31.54 -20.75
CA ARG A 114 -25.41 31.96 -19.62
C ARG A 114 -24.50 33.12 -19.99
N LEU A 115 -23.81 33.66 -18.98
CA LEU A 115 -22.62 34.50 -19.17
C LEU A 115 -21.71 33.90 -20.25
N SER A 116 -21.21 34.74 -21.15
CA SER A 116 -20.33 34.41 -22.26
C SER A 116 -20.94 33.54 -23.37
N ASP A 117 -22.23 33.18 -23.30
CA ASP A 117 -22.88 32.54 -24.45
C ASP A 117 -23.04 33.53 -25.61
N GLN A 118 -22.57 33.14 -26.80
CA GLN A 118 -22.42 33.98 -27.98
C GLN A 118 -23.77 34.39 -28.56
N MET A 119 -23.83 35.57 -29.19
CA MET A 119 -25.06 36.07 -29.83
C MET A 119 -24.80 36.65 -31.21
N THR A 120 -25.74 36.47 -32.14
CA THR A 120 -25.86 37.34 -33.31
C THR A 120 -26.56 38.63 -32.89
N MET A 121 -26.36 39.73 -33.61
CA MET A 121 -27.03 41.01 -33.35
C MET A 121 -27.50 41.66 -34.65
N ASN A 122 -28.54 42.50 -34.56
CA ASN A 122 -29.22 43.11 -35.70
C ASN A 122 -29.53 42.08 -36.81
N LYS A 123 -30.25 41.00 -36.47
CA LYS A 123 -30.53 39.87 -37.39
C LYS A 123 -29.28 39.32 -38.10
N ALA A 124 -28.22 39.12 -37.31
CA ALA A 124 -26.93 38.60 -37.78
C ALA A 124 -26.19 39.51 -38.78
N ASN A 125 -26.42 40.82 -38.72
CA ASN A 125 -25.52 41.78 -39.39
C ASN A 125 -24.15 41.82 -38.73
N THR A 126 -24.13 41.63 -37.40
CA THR A 126 -22.93 41.53 -36.59
C THR A 126 -23.07 40.43 -35.53
N MET A 127 -22.01 40.19 -34.77
CA MET A 127 -21.97 39.20 -33.70
C MET A 127 -21.29 39.72 -32.43
N CYS A 128 -21.76 39.21 -31.31
CA CYS A 128 -21.15 39.29 -29.99
C CYS A 128 -20.47 37.94 -29.72
N LEU A 129 -19.22 37.80 -30.14
CA LEU A 129 -18.42 36.58 -29.97
C LEU A 129 -17.84 36.45 -28.54
N GLY A 130 -17.72 37.56 -27.82
CA GLY A 130 -17.46 37.56 -26.37
C GLY A 130 -18.66 37.12 -25.52
N GLY A 131 -19.82 36.97 -26.16
CA GLY A 131 -21.07 36.52 -25.55
C GLY A 131 -21.72 37.53 -24.60
N ALA A 132 -22.95 37.20 -24.21
CA ALA A 132 -23.73 38.00 -23.27
C ALA A 132 -22.95 38.16 -21.96
N GLN A 133 -22.66 39.41 -21.58
CA GLN A 133 -22.11 39.73 -20.29
C GLN A 133 -23.23 39.73 -19.26
N ASN A 134 -22.93 39.25 -18.06
CA ASN A 134 -23.90 39.11 -16.97
C ASN A 134 -23.13 39.19 -15.64
N PRO A 135 -23.71 39.73 -14.54
CA PRO A 135 -23.06 39.64 -13.23
C PRO A 135 -22.67 38.19 -12.90
N SER A 136 -21.47 37.99 -12.36
CA SER A 136 -21.04 36.66 -11.94
C SER A 136 -21.87 36.20 -10.74
N VAL A 137 -22.22 34.92 -10.73
CA VAL A 137 -22.78 34.28 -9.54
C VAL A 137 -21.63 33.73 -8.70
N SER A 138 -21.63 34.05 -7.41
CA SER A 138 -20.77 33.43 -6.41
C SER A 138 -21.68 32.79 -5.37
N VAL A 139 -21.58 31.47 -5.21
CA VAL A 139 -22.25 30.76 -4.11
C VAL A 139 -21.34 30.94 -2.89
N THR A 140 -21.87 31.45 -1.78
CA THR A 140 -21.11 31.48 -0.52
C THR A 140 -21.04 30.08 0.07
N GLU A 141 -20.02 29.77 0.89
CA GLU A 141 -19.91 28.45 1.55
C GLU A 141 -21.19 28.08 2.33
N GLU A 142 -21.88 29.08 2.89
CA GLU A 142 -23.16 28.92 3.60
C GLU A 142 -24.33 28.48 2.70
N GLN A 143 -24.31 28.86 1.41
CA GLN A 143 -25.35 28.53 0.43
C GLN A 143 -25.12 27.18 -0.24
N GLU A 144 -23.88 26.68 -0.23
CA GLU A 144 -23.50 25.39 -0.82
C GLU A 144 -23.94 24.19 0.03
N GLY A 145 -24.15 24.41 1.32
CA GLY A 145 -24.59 23.37 2.26
C GLY A 145 -23.46 22.47 2.73
N THR A 146 -23.80 21.28 3.22
CA THR A 146 -22.81 20.32 3.75
C THR A 146 -22.96 18.96 3.07
N TYR A 147 -21.86 18.22 3.06
CA TYR A 147 -21.73 16.93 2.43
C TYR A 147 -21.53 15.84 3.49
N THR A 148 -21.97 14.64 3.14
CA THR A 148 -21.74 13.41 3.88
C THR A 148 -20.77 12.53 3.10
N LEU A 149 -19.80 11.96 3.80
CA LEU A 149 -18.80 11.06 3.23
C LEU A 149 -18.84 9.72 3.96
N ASP A 150 -19.14 8.66 3.21
CA ASP A 150 -19.01 7.28 3.68
C ASP A 150 -17.60 6.75 3.38
N ILE A 151 -16.97 6.13 4.36
CA ILE A 151 -15.61 5.59 4.28
C ILE A 151 -15.70 4.08 4.47
N GLU A 152 -15.00 3.32 3.64
CA GLU A 152 -14.79 1.88 3.81
C GLU A 152 -13.30 1.57 3.63
N CYS A 153 -12.68 0.88 4.58
CA CYS A 153 -11.29 0.48 4.53
C CYS A 153 -11.15 -1.04 4.73
N LYS A 154 -10.28 -1.66 3.93
CA LYS A 154 -10.03 -3.10 3.95
C LYS A 154 -8.55 -3.41 3.82
N TYR A 155 -8.17 -4.58 4.30
CA TYR A 155 -6.93 -5.23 3.90
C TYR A 155 -7.02 -5.69 2.43
N PRO A 156 -5.88 -5.88 1.73
CA PRO A 156 -5.88 -6.38 0.34
C PRO A 156 -6.57 -7.74 0.15
N ASN A 157 -6.59 -8.58 1.19
CA ASN A 157 -7.30 -9.86 1.19
C ASN A 157 -8.84 -9.70 1.36
N GLY A 158 -9.35 -8.48 1.47
CA GLY A 158 -10.76 -8.15 1.58
C GLY A 158 -11.31 -8.10 3.01
N LEU A 159 -10.52 -8.48 4.02
CA LEU A 159 -10.93 -8.36 5.43
C LEU A 159 -11.10 -6.88 5.84
N PRO A 160 -12.04 -6.57 6.75
CA PRO A 160 -12.27 -5.20 7.19
C PRO A 160 -11.08 -4.64 8.00
N TYR A 161 -10.75 -3.36 7.79
CA TYR A 161 -9.79 -2.64 8.63
C TYR A 161 -10.52 -1.95 9.79
N SER A 162 -10.81 -2.71 10.83
CA SER A 162 -11.68 -2.29 11.94
C SER A 162 -10.95 -1.47 13.00
N ASN A 163 -11.70 -0.70 13.80
CA ASN A 163 -11.24 -0.02 15.02
C ASN A 163 -10.03 0.92 14.83
N ALA A 164 -9.80 1.37 13.60
CA ALA A 164 -8.75 2.32 13.28
C ALA A 164 -9.27 3.75 13.33
N GLN A 165 -8.50 4.64 13.96
CA GLN A 165 -8.76 6.07 13.89
C GLN A 165 -8.42 6.59 12.49
N PHE A 166 -9.19 7.56 12.01
CA PHE A 166 -8.92 8.23 10.77
C PHE A 166 -9.14 9.74 10.88
N SER A 167 -8.50 10.47 9.97
CA SER A 167 -8.66 11.91 9.78
C SER A 167 -8.79 12.22 8.28
N LEU A 168 -9.65 13.18 7.96
CA LEU A 168 -9.74 13.83 6.66
C LEU A 168 -8.91 15.11 6.72
N VAL A 169 -7.87 15.19 5.90
CA VAL A 169 -6.85 16.24 5.99
C VAL A 169 -6.77 17.01 4.67
N GLU A 170 -6.84 18.34 4.74
CA GLU A 170 -6.66 19.22 3.58
C GLU A 170 -5.20 19.24 3.08
N PRO A 171 -4.94 19.73 1.84
CA PRO A 171 -3.58 20.00 1.38
C PRO A 171 -2.79 20.95 2.29
N SER A 172 -3.49 21.83 3.02
CA SER A 172 -2.92 22.74 4.02
C SER A 172 -2.45 22.03 5.31
N GLY A 173 -2.87 20.77 5.52
CA GLY A 173 -2.65 20.01 6.75
C GLY A 173 -3.75 20.15 7.80
N ALA A 174 -4.78 20.97 7.56
CA ALA A 174 -5.92 21.11 8.47
C ALA A 174 -6.79 19.85 8.48
N VAL A 175 -7.23 19.43 9.67
CA VAL A 175 -8.17 18.30 9.84
C VAL A 175 -9.59 18.83 9.75
N ILE A 176 -10.35 18.35 8.77
CA ILE A 176 -11.75 18.78 8.52
C ILE A 176 -12.79 17.75 8.96
N GLY A 177 -12.34 16.55 9.31
CA GLY A 177 -13.19 15.48 9.84
C GLY A 177 -12.33 14.36 10.41
N SER A 178 -12.88 13.62 11.35
CA SER A 178 -12.20 12.47 11.96
C SER A 178 -13.22 11.49 12.51
N GLY A 179 -12.75 10.28 12.84
CA GLY A 179 -13.59 9.26 13.42
C GLY A 179 -12.84 7.96 13.67
N VAL A 180 -13.60 6.91 13.96
CA VAL A 180 -13.11 5.55 14.13
C VAL A 180 -13.89 4.63 13.21
N LEU A 181 -13.20 3.75 12.51
CA LEU A 181 -13.84 2.71 11.70
C LEU A 181 -14.53 1.68 12.60
N ASP A 182 -15.74 1.29 12.22
CA ASP A 182 -16.49 0.24 12.90
C ASP A 182 -15.93 -1.16 12.63
N SER A 183 -16.57 -2.19 13.20
CA SER A 183 -16.17 -3.60 13.03
C SER A 183 -16.22 -4.12 11.58
N SER A 184 -16.84 -3.39 10.66
CA SER A 184 -16.89 -3.69 9.23
C SER A 184 -15.90 -2.86 8.41
N GLY A 185 -15.02 -2.10 9.08
CA GLY A 185 -14.06 -1.20 8.46
C GLY A 185 -14.72 0.06 7.86
N LYS A 186 -15.89 0.47 8.37
CA LYS A 186 -16.67 1.59 7.81
C LYS A 186 -16.86 2.75 8.77
N ALA A 187 -17.06 3.94 8.22
CA ALA A 187 -17.48 5.11 8.98
C ALA A 187 -18.23 6.11 8.09
N THR A 188 -18.97 7.02 8.70
CA THR A 188 -19.64 8.12 8.00
C THR A 188 -19.30 9.44 8.68
N VAL A 189 -18.87 10.43 7.90
CA VAL A 189 -18.62 11.81 8.36
C VAL A 189 -19.66 12.72 7.74
N ASN A 190 -20.39 13.46 8.57
CA ASN A 190 -21.43 14.40 8.13
C ASN A 190 -20.97 15.84 8.33
N GLY A 191 -21.63 16.79 7.66
CA GLY A 191 -21.42 18.22 7.92
C GLY A 191 -20.17 18.80 7.28
N LEU A 192 -19.61 18.15 6.25
CA LEU A 192 -18.38 18.61 5.59
C LEU A 192 -18.67 19.73 4.61
N ALA A 193 -17.90 20.82 4.64
CA ALA A 193 -17.90 21.81 3.55
C ALA A 193 -17.29 21.22 2.27
N LEU A 194 -17.58 21.82 1.09
CA LEU A 194 -16.92 21.41 -0.16
C LEU A 194 -15.43 21.78 -0.08
N LYS A 195 -14.58 20.77 0.15
CA LYS A 195 -13.12 20.92 0.22
C LYS A 195 -12.45 19.72 -0.44
N GLU A 196 -11.21 19.94 -0.86
CA GLU A 196 -10.30 18.87 -1.26
C GLU A 196 -9.59 18.33 -0.02
N CYS A 197 -9.54 17.01 0.15
CA CYS A 197 -8.88 16.37 1.28
C CYS A 197 -8.30 14.99 0.92
N LYS A 198 -7.55 14.42 1.85
CA LYS A 198 -7.05 13.05 1.83
C LYS A 198 -7.49 12.32 3.11
N LEU A 199 -7.69 11.01 3.00
CA LEU A 199 -7.89 10.14 4.15
C LEU A 199 -6.54 9.77 4.74
N VAL A 200 -6.38 9.91 6.05
CA VAL A 200 -5.22 9.49 6.83
C VAL A 200 -5.69 8.47 7.86
N LEU A 201 -5.24 7.23 7.73
CA LEU A 201 -5.54 6.14 8.66
C LEU A 201 -4.39 5.91 9.64
N SER A 202 -4.74 5.75 10.91
CA SER A 202 -3.83 5.30 11.96
C SER A 202 -3.89 3.78 12.11
N GLU A 203 -2.94 3.20 12.86
CA GLU A 203 -3.02 1.79 13.26
C GLU A 203 -4.33 1.49 14.01
N THR A 204 -4.94 0.35 13.66
CA THR A 204 -6.07 -0.22 14.41
C THR A 204 -5.71 -0.44 15.88
N GLN A 205 -6.71 -0.43 16.75
CA GLN A 205 -6.52 -0.79 18.15
C GLN A 205 -6.54 -2.31 18.40
N ASP A 206 -6.90 -3.10 17.39
CA ASP A 206 -6.98 -4.56 17.47
C ASP A 206 -5.59 -5.19 17.65
N SER A 207 -5.53 -6.28 18.42
CA SER A 207 -4.32 -7.07 18.57
C SER A 207 -3.91 -7.70 17.24
N TYR A 208 -2.61 -7.75 16.98
CA TYR A 208 -2.10 -8.37 15.76
C TYR A 208 -2.37 -9.88 15.75
N THR A 209 -2.91 -10.37 14.64
CA THR A 209 -3.29 -11.76 14.40
C THR A 209 -2.74 -12.17 13.03
N PRO A 210 -1.84 -13.18 12.95
CA PRO A 210 -1.38 -13.77 11.70
C PRO A 210 -2.54 -14.26 10.83
N ASN A 211 -2.40 -14.15 9.50
CA ASN A 211 -3.41 -14.66 8.57
C ASN A 211 -3.45 -16.20 8.55
N GLN A 212 -2.27 -16.82 8.72
CA GLN A 212 -2.08 -18.27 8.74
C GLN A 212 -0.82 -18.60 9.53
N SER A 213 -0.82 -19.78 10.16
CA SER A 213 0.39 -20.40 10.71
C SER A 213 1.11 -21.20 9.61
N LEU A 214 2.41 -21.45 9.81
CA LEU A 214 3.20 -22.39 9.04
C LEU A 214 2.59 -23.80 9.11
N ALA A 215 2.73 -24.54 8.02
CA ALA A 215 2.27 -25.92 7.96
C ALA A 215 3.10 -26.80 8.91
N GLU A 216 2.44 -27.68 9.66
CA GLU A 216 3.11 -28.70 10.46
C GLU A 216 3.90 -29.66 9.56
N ASN A 217 5.04 -30.14 10.07
CA ASN A 217 5.84 -31.12 9.36
C ASN A 217 5.13 -32.48 9.33
N ILE A 218 5.16 -33.14 8.19
CA ILE A 218 4.67 -34.51 8.04
C ILE A 218 5.89 -35.40 7.85
N VAL A 219 6.27 -36.11 8.91
CA VAL A 219 7.43 -37.03 8.88
C VAL A 219 7.09 -38.20 7.97
N THR A 220 7.75 -38.29 6.82
CA THR A 220 7.58 -39.38 5.85
C THR A 220 8.62 -40.49 6.02
N GLU A 221 9.76 -40.18 6.60
CA GLU A 221 10.89 -41.10 6.79
C GLU A 221 10.99 -41.55 8.23
N THR A 222 10.97 -42.87 8.41
CA THR A 222 11.10 -43.50 9.73
C THR A 222 12.21 -44.55 9.65
N TYR A 223 13.09 -44.54 10.65
CA TYR A 223 14.18 -45.50 10.77
C TYR A 223 13.87 -46.47 11.91
N PRO A 224 13.69 -47.77 11.63
CA PRO A 224 13.39 -48.77 12.66
C PRO A 224 14.43 -48.82 13.77
N ASP A 225 15.70 -48.60 13.44
CA ASP A 225 16.81 -48.58 14.38
C ASP A 225 17.93 -47.61 13.96
N PRO A 226 18.93 -47.36 14.84
CA PRO A 226 20.06 -46.49 14.51
C PRO A 226 20.94 -46.97 13.34
N ASN A 227 20.97 -48.27 13.04
CA ASN A 227 21.75 -48.80 11.92
C ASN A 227 21.11 -48.42 10.58
N ASP A 228 19.78 -48.54 10.48
CA ASP A 228 19.03 -48.13 9.29
C ASP A 228 19.19 -46.64 9.01
N PHE A 229 19.15 -45.81 10.08
CA PHE A 229 19.45 -44.38 9.98
C PHE A 229 20.85 -44.14 9.42
N CYS A 230 21.88 -44.72 10.06
CA CYS A 230 23.27 -44.53 9.63
C CYS A 230 23.50 -45.00 8.19
N THR A 231 22.88 -46.12 7.81
CA THR A 231 22.97 -46.67 6.45
C THR A 231 22.34 -45.74 5.42
N PHE A 232 21.20 -45.15 5.74
CA PHE A 232 20.55 -44.17 4.86
C PHE A 232 21.42 -42.92 4.70
N VAL A 233 21.90 -42.36 5.81
CA VAL A 233 22.72 -41.13 5.83
C VAL A 233 24.06 -41.34 5.11
N ALA A 234 24.67 -42.52 5.23
CA ALA A 234 25.90 -42.86 4.51
C ALA A 234 25.77 -42.78 2.97
N GLY A 235 24.55 -42.89 2.45
CA GLY A 235 24.24 -42.68 1.04
C GLY A 235 25.01 -43.62 0.11
N ARG A 236 25.99 -43.07 -0.63
CA ARG A 236 26.82 -43.85 -1.57
C ARG A 236 28.04 -44.49 -0.92
N ARG A 237 28.36 -44.13 0.32
CA ARG A 237 29.38 -44.76 1.14
C ARG A 237 28.72 -45.83 2.00
N SER A 238 29.53 -46.57 2.74
CA SER A 238 29.07 -47.54 3.72
C SER A 238 29.62 -47.14 5.09
N PRO A 239 28.85 -47.35 6.17
CA PRO A 239 29.40 -47.20 7.51
C PRO A 239 30.64 -48.08 7.70
N PHE A 240 31.64 -47.61 8.47
CA PHE A 240 32.91 -48.34 8.65
C PHE A 240 32.75 -49.73 9.28
N TRP A 241 31.59 -50.01 9.88
CA TRP A 241 31.27 -51.31 10.44
C TRP A 241 30.64 -52.29 9.45
N GLU A 242 30.29 -51.85 8.24
CA GLU A 242 29.72 -52.71 7.22
C GLU A 242 30.77 -53.10 6.17
N ASP A 243 30.93 -54.40 5.95
CA ASP A 243 31.84 -54.93 4.93
C ASP A 243 31.14 -55.03 3.57
N ARG A 244 30.88 -53.89 2.94
CA ARG A 244 30.32 -53.85 1.57
C ARG A 244 31.43 -53.88 0.52
N VAL A 245 31.26 -54.73 -0.48
CA VAL A 245 32.19 -54.85 -1.61
C VAL A 245 31.85 -53.81 -2.67
N GLY A 246 32.86 -53.06 -3.13
CA GLY A 246 32.71 -52.08 -4.22
C GLY A 246 32.27 -50.68 -3.78
N VAL A 247 32.27 -50.40 -2.47
CA VAL A 247 31.92 -49.11 -1.87
C VAL A 247 32.99 -48.73 -0.83
N ALA A 248 33.22 -47.43 -0.60
CA ALA A 248 34.10 -46.96 0.47
C ALA A 248 33.40 -47.17 1.83
N ASN A 249 34.03 -47.95 2.72
CA ASN A 249 33.53 -48.27 4.06
C ASN A 249 34.18 -47.36 5.11
N ASP A 250 34.04 -46.06 4.93
CA ASP A 250 34.71 -45.03 5.75
C ASP A 250 33.73 -44.02 6.36
N TRP A 251 32.42 -44.19 6.15
CA TRP A 251 31.42 -43.29 6.73
C TRP A 251 31.26 -43.52 8.25
N GLY A 252 31.11 -42.43 8.99
CA GLY A 252 30.96 -42.45 10.45
C GLY A 252 32.28 -42.48 11.22
N ILE A 253 33.41 -42.22 10.55
CA ILE A 253 34.71 -41.99 11.20
C ILE A 253 34.79 -40.52 11.63
N LEU A 254 34.21 -40.20 12.79
CA LEU A 254 34.15 -38.85 13.36
C LEU A 254 35.35 -38.60 14.27
N MET A 255 36.16 -37.58 13.99
CA MET A 255 37.48 -37.40 14.62
C MET A 255 37.52 -36.27 15.64
N SER A 256 36.83 -35.16 15.40
CA SER A 256 36.73 -34.07 16.37
C SER A 256 35.68 -33.06 15.92
N PRO A 257 34.90 -32.45 16.83
CA PRO A 257 34.03 -31.32 16.50
C PRO A 257 34.80 -30.06 16.07
N SER A 258 36.14 -30.07 16.16
CA SER A 258 37.01 -29.02 15.63
C SER A 258 37.35 -29.21 14.14
N PHE A 259 37.14 -30.42 13.61
CA PHE A 259 37.16 -30.68 12.18
C PHE A 259 35.68 -30.67 11.74
N SER A 260 35.33 -29.87 10.74
CA SER A 260 33.96 -29.88 10.21
C SER A 260 33.72 -31.20 9.49
N ASP A 261 33.44 -32.28 10.22
CA ASP A 261 33.24 -33.62 9.64
C ASP A 261 31.91 -33.64 8.87
N ASP A 262 31.97 -33.78 7.55
CA ASP A 262 30.79 -33.83 6.67
C ASP A 262 29.80 -34.92 7.11
N ASP A 263 30.29 -36.06 7.61
CA ASP A 263 29.46 -37.16 8.12
C ASP A 263 28.60 -36.74 9.33
N PHE A 264 29.13 -35.87 10.21
CA PHE A 264 28.37 -35.35 11.35
C PHE A 264 27.30 -34.36 10.88
N LYS A 265 27.64 -33.51 9.90
CA LYS A 265 26.69 -32.59 9.28
C LYS A 265 25.53 -33.35 8.62
N ASP A 266 25.81 -34.46 7.93
CA ASP A 266 24.77 -35.29 7.33
C ASP A 266 23.83 -35.93 8.37
N ILE A 267 24.36 -36.29 9.56
CA ILE A 267 23.54 -36.74 10.70
C ILE A 267 22.62 -35.61 11.18
N VAL A 268 23.15 -34.39 11.35
CA VAL A 268 22.36 -33.22 11.77
C VAL A 268 21.27 -32.90 10.73
N LEU A 269 21.63 -32.92 9.44
CA LEU A 269 20.72 -32.67 8.33
C LEU A 269 19.52 -33.61 8.38
N GLU A 270 19.76 -34.92 8.44
CA GLU A 270 18.69 -35.89 8.41
C GLU A 270 17.88 -35.89 9.71
N GLN A 271 18.54 -35.82 10.87
CA GLN A 271 17.84 -35.82 12.16
C GLN A 271 16.97 -34.57 12.33
N SER A 272 17.44 -33.39 11.92
CA SER A 272 16.67 -32.14 12.00
C SER A 272 15.44 -32.12 11.08
N ARG A 273 15.50 -32.81 9.93
CA ARG A 273 14.36 -32.98 9.02
C ARG A 273 13.23 -33.80 9.66
N ILE A 274 13.60 -34.82 10.42
CA ILE A 274 12.66 -35.69 11.15
C ILE A 274 12.07 -34.93 12.34
N SER A 275 12.89 -34.19 13.09
CA SER A 275 12.46 -33.56 14.34
C SER A 275 11.79 -32.20 14.16
N SER A 276 11.89 -31.57 12.98
CA SER A 276 11.30 -30.25 12.73
C SER A 276 9.79 -30.25 12.99
N PRO A 277 9.27 -29.36 13.86
CA PRO A 277 7.82 -29.23 14.08
C PRO A 277 7.06 -28.69 12.85
N TYR A 278 7.67 -27.79 12.09
CA TYR A 278 7.07 -27.16 10.91
C TYR A 278 7.75 -27.60 9.61
N ALA A 279 6.99 -27.56 8.52
CA ALA A 279 7.45 -27.97 7.21
C ALA A 279 8.54 -27.02 6.68
N ILE A 280 9.73 -27.58 6.44
CA ILE A 280 10.88 -26.84 5.89
C ILE A 280 11.33 -27.47 4.57
N SER A 281 11.91 -26.65 3.69
CA SER A 281 12.46 -27.15 2.42
C SER A 281 13.79 -27.88 2.64
N GLN A 282 14.16 -28.76 1.71
CA GLN A 282 15.45 -29.44 1.75
C GLN A 282 16.64 -28.46 1.77
N ASN A 283 16.52 -27.32 1.08
CA ASN A 283 17.55 -26.28 1.11
C ASN A 283 17.65 -25.64 2.50
N HIS A 284 16.51 -25.38 3.15
CA HIS A 284 16.50 -24.88 4.53
C HIS A 284 17.17 -25.89 5.48
N SER A 285 16.85 -27.18 5.40
CA SER A 285 17.48 -28.21 6.23
C SER A 285 19.00 -28.27 6.00
N LYS A 286 19.45 -28.09 4.76
CA LYS A 286 20.87 -28.02 4.42
C LYS A 286 21.55 -26.81 5.06
N ASP A 287 21.00 -25.62 4.84
CA ASP A 287 21.50 -24.37 5.44
C ASP A 287 21.51 -24.48 6.98
N PHE A 288 20.51 -25.12 7.57
CA PHE A 288 20.42 -25.36 9.01
C PHE A 288 21.55 -26.26 9.49
N SER A 289 21.80 -27.39 8.82
CA SER A 289 22.90 -28.30 9.21
C SER A 289 24.26 -27.61 9.16
N ASP A 290 24.49 -26.75 8.16
CA ASP A 290 25.69 -25.92 8.03
C ASP A 290 25.83 -24.93 9.18
N ALA A 291 24.77 -24.15 9.44
CA ALA A 291 24.75 -23.16 10.52
C ALA A 291 24.88 -23.80 11.90
N TYR A 292 24.26 -24.96 12.11
CA TYR A 292 24.31 -25.72 13.35
C TYR A 292 25.74 -26.21 13.65
N VAL A 293 26.42 -26.83 12.67
CA VAL A 293 27.80 -27.32 12.86
C VAL A 293 28.76 -26.15 13.07
N SER A 294 28.58 -25.05 12.33
CA SER A 294 29.36 -23.81 12.53
C SER A 294 29.17 -23.24 13.94
N ALA A 295 27.93 -23.15 14.43
CA ALA A 295 27.63 -22.69 15.79
C ALA A 295 28.22 -23.63 16.85
N LEU A 296 28.10 -24.95 16.66
CA LEU A 296 28.67 -25.97 17.55
C LEU A 296 30.20 -25.86 17.64
N TYR A 297 30.87 -25.53 16.53
CA TYR A 297 32.29 -25.25 16.49
C TYR A 297 32.64 -23.98 17.28
N HIS A 298 31.98 -22.87 16.95
CA HIS A 298 32.29 -21.56 17.54
C HIS A 298 32.02 -21.49 19.04
N ILE A 299 30.95 -22.13 19.52
CA ILE A 299 30.55 -22.05 20.94
C ILE A 299 31.60 -22.59 21.88
N GLN A 300 32.44 -23.52 21.42
CA GLN A 300 33.50 -24.10 22.22
C GLN A 300 34.62 -23.11 22.56
N THR A 301 34.71 -21.99 21.82
CA THR A 301 35.81 -21.03 21.95
C THR A 301 35.36 -19.60 22.16
N ASP A 302 34.17 -19.22 21.68
CA ASP A 302 33.71 -17.84 21.66
C ASP A 302 32.19 -17.75 21.66
N THR A 303 31.60 -17.41 22.81
CA THR A 303 30.17 -17.16 22.98
C THR A 303 29.80 -15.68 22.84
N THR A 304 30.76 -14.81 22.49
CA THR A 304 30.60 -13.34 22.52
C THR A 304 30.43 -12.73 21.14
N ALA A 305 31.00 -13.34 20.10
CA ALA A 305 30.78 -12.96 18.71
C ALA A 305 29.40 -13.46 18.22
N LEU A 306 28.35 -12.74 18.60
CA LEU A 306 26.95 -13.10 18.36
C LEU A 306 26.64 -13.32 16.87
N GLU A 307 27.31 -12.60 15.97
CA GLU A 307 27.15 -12.70 14.51
C GLU A 307 27.40 -14.13 13.96
N LYS A 308 28.18 -14.94 14.68
CA LYS A 308 28.45 -16.34 14.30
C LYS A 308 27.26 -17.27 14.52
N TYR A 309 26.29 -16.84 15.33
CA TYR A 309 25.10 -17.61 15.69
C TYR A 309 23.84 -17.09 15.01
N GLU A 310 23.86 -15.86 14.50
CA GLU A 310 22.70 -15.26 13.82
C GLU A 310 22.15 -16.11 12.66
N PRO A 311 22.96 -16.78 11.81
CA PRO A 311 22.43 -17.65 10.75
C PRO A 311 21.63 -18.83 11.28
N LEU A 312 22.09 -19.45 12.39
CA LEU A 312 21.39 -20.54 13.04
C LEU A 312 20.06 -20.06 13.63
N VAL A 313 20.08 -18.92 14.33
CA VAL A 313 18.87 -18.34 14.95
C VAL A 313 17.83 -17.99 13.88
N GLU A 314 18.22 -17.39 12.76
CA GLU A 314 17.29 -17.04 11.68
C GLU A 314 16.55 -18.26 11.13
N LEU A 315 17.26 -19.37 10.91
CA LEU A 315 16.68 -20.61 10.39
C LEU A 315 15.75 -21.27 11.42
N LEU A 316 16.14 -21.25 12.70
CA LEU A 316 15.34 -21.82 13.79
C LEU A 316 13.97 -21.16 13.96
N LEU A 317 13.80 -19.88 13.59
CA LEU A 317 12.51 -19.20 13.68
C LEU A 317 11.43 -19.90 12.85
N GLU A 318 11.71 -20.20 11.57
CA GLU A 318 10.80 -20.92 10.67
C GLU A 318 10.69 -22.41 11.00
N GLN A 319 11.75 -22.99 11.55
CA GLN A 319 11.79 -24.41 11.89
C GLN A 319 10.95 -24.73 13.15
N VAL A 320 10.93 -23.84 14.14
CA VAL A 320 10.43 -24.14 15.50
C VAL A 320 9.16 -23.36 15.89
N HIS A 321 8.81 -22.27 15.20
CA HIS A 321 7.68 -21.42 15.59
C HIS A 321 6.58 -21.39 14.51
N GLU A 322 5.31 -21.51 14.91
CA GLU A 322 4.16 -21.50 13.97
C GLU A 322 4.05 -20.24 13.12
N ASN A 323 4.55 -19.12 13.63
CA ASN A 323 4.61 -17.83 12.93
C ASN A 323 6.06 -17.45 12.54
N GLY A 324 6.89 -18.45 12.24
CA GLY A 324 8.31 -18.26 11.99
C GLY A 324 8.64 -17.36 10.80
N ASP A 325 7.78 -17.32 9.79
CA ASP A 325 7.87 -16.42 8.64
C ASP A 325 7.71 -14.94 9.05
N ILE A 326 6.80 -14.66 9.98
CA ILE A 326 6.61 -13.34 10.59
C ILE A 326 7.82 -12.99 11.47
N LEU A 327 8.24 -13.91 12.34
CA LEU A 327 9.40 -13.67 13.22
C LEU A 327 10.68 -13.42 12.43
N ARG A 328 10.87 -14.09 11.30
CA ARG A 328 11.99 -13.84 10.41
C ARG A 328 11.97 -12.44 9.81
N VAL A 329 10.80 -11.96 9.38
CA VAL A 329 10.63 -10.56 8.92
C VAL A 329 11.02 -9.57 10.01
N LEU A 330 10.65 -9.86 11.26
CA LEU A 330 11.04 -9.05 12.41
C LEU A 330 12.56 -9.14 12.70
N TYR A 331 13.14 -10.33 12.57
CA TYR A 331 14.55 -10.57 12.82
C TYR A 331 15.46 -9.84 11.81
N GLN A 332 15.00 -9.73 10.57
CA GLN A 332 15.67 -9.02 9.48
C GLN A 332 15.36 -7.52 9.45
N ALA A 333 14.64 -6.99 10.45
CA ALA A 333 14.32 -5.57 10.51
C ALA A 333 15.59 -4.71 10.61
N ASP A 334 15.63 -3.65 9.81
CA ASP A 334 16.74 -2.69 9.77
C ASP A 334 16.25 -1.30 10.15
N VAL A 335 16.95 -0.66 11.09
CA VAL A 335 16.67 0.72 11.53
C VAL A 335 16.91 1.76 10.44
N PHE A 336 17.69 1.43 9.40
CA PHE A 336 17.94 2.32 8.27
C PHE A 336 16.84 2.27 7.20
N GLU A 337 15.97 1.25 7.23
CA GLU A 337 14.79 1.20 6.36
C GLU A 337 13.65 2.07 6.91
N PRO A 338 12.86 2.72 6.04
CA PRO A 338 11.67 3.45 6.49
C PRO A 338 10.70 2.51 7.24
N PRO A 339 10.21 2.86 8.44
CA PRO A 339 9.40 1.96 9.25
C PRO A 339 8.16 1.39 8.54
N TYR A 340 7.56 2.18 7.64
CA TYR A 340 6.37 1.75 6.89
C TYR A 340 6.61 0.52 6.01
N GLU A 341 7.86 0.24 5.62
CA GLU A 341 8.23 -0.94 4.83
C GLU A 341 8.05 -2.23 5.64
N LEU A 342 8.59 -2.27 6.85
CA LEU A 342 8.40 -3.39 7.78
C LEU A 342 6.93 -3.58 8.14
N LEU A 343 6.24 -2.49 8.48
CA LEU A 343 4.82 -2.57 8.84
C LEU A 343 3.95 -3.04 7.67
N ALA A 344 4.27 -2.63 6.43
CA ALA A 344 3.57 -3.11 5.24
C ALA A 344 3.77 -4.61 4.99
N LYS A 345 4.96 -5.16 5.30
CA LYS A 345 5.22 -6.61 5.26
C LYS A 345 4.39 -7.34 6.33
N LEU A 346 4.29 -6.80 7.54
CA LEU A 346 3.44 -7.37 8.60
C LEU A 346 1.95 -7.34 8.23
N ARG A 347 1.44 -6.22 7.70
CA ARG A 347 0.04 -6.12 7.24
C ARG A 347 -0.28 -7.04 6.04
N PHE A 348 0.74 -7.55 5.35
CA PHE A 348 0.58 -8.58 4.33
C PHE A 348 0.41 -9.98 4.96
N LEU A 349 1.15 -10.26 6.03
CA LEU A 349 1.16 -11.57 6.73
C LEU A 349 0.08 -11.70 7.81
N GLY A 350 -0.53 -10.60 8.25
CA GLY A 350 -1.56 -10.60 9.28
C GLY A 350 -2.43 -9.35 9.30
N THR A 351 -3.29 -9.28 10.30
CA THR A 351 -4.19 -8.15 10.58
C THR A 351 -3.97 -7.64 12.00
N GLY A 352 -4.35 -6.41 12.30
CA GLY A 352 -4.24 -5.81 13.62
C GLY A 352 -3.10 -4.79 13.72
N ASN A 353 -2.79 -4.37 14.95
CA ASN A 353 -1.83 -3.31 15.21
C ASN A 353 -0.38 -3.77 15.07
N THR A 354 0.24 -3.41 13.96
CA THR A 354 1.61 -3.81 13.64
C THR A 354 2.65 -3.11 14.52
N VAL A 355 2.42 -1.85 14.90
CA VAL A 355 3.35 -1.10 15.77
C VAL A 355 3.38 -1.68 17.18
N LYS A 356 2.22 -1.98 17.76
CA LYS A 356 2.13 -2.68 19.06
C LYS A 356 2.74 -4.07 18.97
N TYR A 357 2.55 -4.78 17.87
CA TYR A 357 3.15 -6.11 17.70
C TYR A 357 4.68 -6.07 17.83
N LEU A 358 5.35 -5.07 17.25
CA LEU A 358 6.80 -4.87 17.42
C LEU A 358 7.22 -4.70 18.89
N GLN A 359 6.35 -4.11 19.73
CA GLN A 359 6.64 -3.79 21.12
C GLN A 359 6.43 -4.96 22.09
N PHE A 360 5.64 -5.96 21.69
CA PHE A 360 5.20 -7.04 22.55
C PHE A 360 5.60 -8.43 22.03
N VAL A 361 6.63 -8.50 21.18
CA VAL A 361 7.20 -9.78 20.75
C VAL A 361 7.73 -10.53 21.97
N LEU A 362 7.27 -11.76 22.18
CA LEU A 362 7.61 -12.56 23.36
C LEU A 362 8.93 -13.32 23.16
N TRP A 363 10.04 -12.59 23.04
CA TRP A 363 11.37 -13.16 22.75
C TRP A 363 11.82 -14.24 23.72
N THR A 364 11.50 -14.11 25.02
CA THR A 364 11.81 -15.15 26.02
C THR A 364 11.09 -16.46 25.74
N LEU A 365 9.82 -16.40 25.30
CA LEU A 365 9.06 -17.59 24.95
C LEU A 365 9.63 -18.26 23.70
N ILE A 366 9.96 -17.46 22.69
CA ILE A 366 10.58 -17.92 21.45
C ILE A 366 11.94 -18.58 21.74
N ASN A 367 12.77 -17.96 22.58
CA ASN A 367 14.06 -18.54 23.00
C ASN A 367 13.86 -19.91 23.67
N ASN A 368 12.89 -20.02 24.59
CA ASN A 368 12.61 -21.29 25.27
C ASN A 368 12.16 -22.39 24.28
N GLN A 369 11.34 -22.05 23.28
CA GLN A 369 10.92 -23.01 22.25
C GLN A 369 12.11 -23.48 21.41
N ILE A 370 12.95 -22.55 20.95
CA ILE A 370 14.16 -22.86 20.19
C ILE A 370 15.10 -23.75 21.01
N CYS A 371 15.35 -23.40 22.27
CA CYS A 371 16.24 -24.18 23.14
C CYS A 371 15.68 -25.58 23.44
N SER A 372 14.36 -25.71 23.63
CA SER A 372 13.72 -27.03 23.79
C SER A 372 13.92 -27.90 22.56
N TYR A 373 13.73 -27.33 21.36
CA TYR A 373 13.96 -28.05 20.11
C TYR A 373 15.43 -28.48 19.94
N ILE A 374 16.38 -27.58 20.18
CA ILE A 374 17.81 -27.91 20.10
C ILE A 374 18.19 -29.00 21.12
N ASP A 375 17.64 -28.96 22.33
CA ASP A 375 17.89 -29.96 23.35
C ASP A 375 17.41 -31.36 22.95
N GLU A 376 16.22 -31.44 22.36
CA GLU A 376 15.66 -32.68 21.83
C GLU A 376 16.49 -33.21 20.64
N LEU A 377 16.82 -32.33 19.69
CA LEU A 377 17.68 -32.66 18.55
C LEU A 377 19.06 -33.17 19.01
N ASN A 378 19.69 -32.50 19.97
CA ASN A 378 20.98 -32.90 20.52
C ASN A 378 20.89 -34.28 21.19
N SER A 379 19.79 -34.56 21.88
CA SER A 379 19.57 -35.84 22.56
C SER A 379 19.46 -36.99 21.56
N GLU A 380 18.72 -36.80 20.46
CA GLU A 380 18.63 -37.78 19.37
C GLU A 380 19.98 -38.00 18.68
N ILE A 381 20.72 -36.93 18.39
CA ILE A 381 22.07 -37.01 17.79
C ILE A 381 23.03 -37.77 18.72
N ILE A 382 23.02 -37.50 20.04
CA ILE A 382 23.83 -38.24 21.01
C ILE A 382 23.50 -39.73 20.96
N GLY A 383 22.23 -40.11 20.81
CA GLY A 383 21.83 -41.50 20.63
C GLY A 383 22.43 -42.15 19.36
N ARG A 384 22.52 -41.41 18.24
CA ARG A 384 23.21 -41.88 17.02
C ARG A 384 24.71 -42.03 17.25
N LEU A 385 25.32 -41.06 17.91
CA LEU A 385 26.74 -41.09 18.26
C LEU A 385 27.09 -42.26 19.19
N ASP A 386 26.24 -42.56 20.16
CA ASP A 386 26.40 -43.71 21.06
C ASP A 386 26.40 -45.04 20.29
N PHE A 387 25.53 -45.16 19.29
CA PHE A 387 25.51 -46.32 18.41
C PHE A 387 26.82 -46.43 17.61
N ILE A 388 27.27 -45.35 16.95
CA ILE A 388 28.54 -45.34 16.20
C ILE A 388 29.72 -45.68 17.12
N GLN A 389 29.73 -45.15 18.34
CA GLN A 389 30.77 -45.44 19.34
C GLN A 389 30.80 -46.93 19.68
N SER A 390 29.64 -47.56 19.87
CA SER A 390 29.58 -49.01 20.14
C SER A 390 30.16 -49.85 18.99
N GLN A 391 29.97 -49.41 17.74
CA GLN A 391 30.54 -50.08 16.56
C GLN A 391 32.05 -49.89 16.46
N ALA A 392 32.56 -48.73 16.87
CA ALA A 392 33.98 -48.43 16.95
C ALA A 392 34.67 -49.28 18.03
N SER A 393 34.09 -49.37 19.23
CA SER A 393 34.61 -50.19 20.33
C SER A 393 34.68 -51.67 19.93
N ALA A 394 33.65 -52.19 19.26
CA ALA A 394 33.62 -53.57 18.77
C ALA A 394 34.76 -53.89 17.78
N ARG A 395 35.30 -52.88 17.12
CA ARG A 395 36.42 -52.97 16.15
C ARG A 395 37.74 -52.45 16.68
N SER A 396 37.80 -52.06 17.96
CA SER A 396 38.99 -51.48 18.60
C SER A 396 39.51 -50.20 17.91
N LEU A 397 38.60 -49.34 17.43
CA LEU A 397 38.93 -48.06 16.79
C LEU A 397 38.95 -46.90 17.79
N SER A 398 39.97 -46.87 18.66
CA SER A 398 40.04 -45.93 19.79
C SER A 398 40.01 -44.45 19.37
N SER A 399 40.60 -44.09 18.24
CA SER A 399 40.59 -42.70 17.75
C SER A 399 39.18 -42.21 17.37
N VAL A 400 38.34 -43.10 16.84
CA VAL A 400 36.93 -42.80 16.53
C VAL A 400 36.13 -42.66 17.84
N GLU A 401 36.40 -43.51 18.83
CA GLU A 401 35.76 -43.40 20.15
C GLU A 401 36.09 -42.07 20.85
N GLU A 402 37.35 -41.62 20.76
CA GLU A 402 37.79 -40.31 21.28
C GLU A 402 37.10 -39.15 20.56
N GLY A 403 37.03 -39.19 19.22
CA GLY A 403 36.36 -38.17 18.42
C GLY A 403 34.89 -38.04 18.74
N ILE A 404 34.16 -39.16 18.84
CA ILE A 404 32.75 -39.18 19.24
C ILE A 404 32.54 -38.61 20.65
N ASN A 405 33.42 -38.94 21.60
CA ASN A 405 33.39 -38.33 22.92
C ASN A 405 33.62 -36.81 22.87
N GLY A 406 34.44 -36.32 21.93
CA GLY A 406 34.58 -34.91 21.62
C GLY A 406 33.26 -34.27 21.20
N TYR A 407 32.56 -34.84 20.22
CA TYR A 407 31.24 -34.36 19.78
C TYR A 407 30.21 -34.35 20.91
N LYS A 408 30.13 -35.42 21.71
CA LYS A 408 29.23 -35.49 22.87
C LYS A 408 29.51 -34.39 23.89
N LYS A 409 30.79 -34.07 24.15
CA LYS A 409 31.17 -32.96 25.03
C LYS A 409 30.78 -31.61 24.43
N ALA A 410 31.04 -31.40 23.13
CA ALA A 410 30.66 -30.18 22.44
C ALA A 410 29.15 -29.94 22.46
N LEU A 411 28.33 -30.97 22.19
CA LEU A 411 26.86 -30.90 22.24
C LEU A 411 26.35 -30.55 23.65
N ASN A 412 26.96 -31.12 24.70
CA ASN A 412 26.61 -30.77 26.08
C ASN A 412 26.97 -29.32 26.41
N HIS A 413 28.12 -28.83 25.94
CA HIS A 413 28.48 -27.43 26.13
C HIS A 413 27.56 -26.50 25.33
N PHE A 414 27.21 -26.87 24.10
CA PHE A 414 26.29 -26.14 23.24
C PHE A 414 24.92 -25.96 23.91
N LYS A 415 24.36 -27.04 24.46
CA LYS A 415 23.13 -27.00 25.28
C LYS A 415 23.19 -26.01 26.44
N GLN A 416 24.34 -25.91 27.12
CA GLN A 416 24.50 -25.03 28.28
C GLN A 416 24.65 -23.55 27.90
N ALA A 417 25.38 -23.25 26.82
CA ALA A 417 25.75 -21.90 26.47
C ALA A 417 24.79 -21.22 25.46
N LEU A 418 24.15 -21.99 24.58
CA LEU A 418 23.30 -21.45 23.51
C LEU A 418 22.12 -20.59 24.02
N PRO A 419 21.40 -20.94 25.12
CA PRO A 419 20.28 -20.13 25.59
C PRO A 419 20.64 -18.67 25.89
N ASP A 420 21.81 -18.44 26.50
CA ASP A 420 22.30 -17.10 26.83
C ASP A 420 22.74 -16.34 25.57
N VAL A 421 23.32 -17.03 24.59
CA VAL A 421 23.69 -16.45 23.28
C VAL A 421 22.44 -15.99 22.52
N ILE A 422 21.43 -16.86 22.42
CA ILE A 422 20.16 -16.53 21.74
C ILE A 422 19.44 -15.39 22.48
N SER A 423 19.47 -15.36 23.81
CA SER A 423 18.87 -14.28 24.59
C SER A 423 19.50 -12.93 24.25
N GLN A 424 20.83 -12.84 24.20
CA GLN A 424 21.54 -11.60 23.84
C GLN A 424 21.26 -11.15 22.40
N ILE A 425 21.16 -12.08 21.46
CA ILE A 425 20.76 -11.79 20.08
C ILE A 425 19.35 -11.19 20.07
N PHE A 426 18.39 -11.83 20.74
CA PHE A 426 17.01 -11.33 20.78
C PHE A 426 16.85 -10.04 21.55
N GLU A 427 17.65 -9.75 22.58
CA GLU A 427 17.69 -8.44 23.23
C GLU A 427 18.08 -7.34 22.22
N THR A 428 19.13 -7.59 21.44
CA THR A 428 19.58 -6.65 20.38
C THR A 428 18.51 -6.43 19.31
N LYS A 429 17.83 -7.50 18.89
CA LYS A 429 16.71 -7.39 17.92
C LYS A 429 15.51 -6.70 18.54
N ASN A 430 15.21 -6.93 19.82
CA ASN A 430 14.14 -6.25 20.52
C ASN A 430 14.37 -4.73 20.54
N ASP A 431 15.57 -4.28 20.89
CA ASP A 431 15.91 -2.85 20.90
C ASP A 431 15.78 -2.20 19.51
N THR A 432 16.15 -2.96 18.48
CA THR A 432 15.94 -2.58 17.07
C THR A 432 14.44 -2.39 16.77
N LEU A 433 13.59 -3.36 17.13
CA LEU A 433 12.15 -3.27 16.91
C LEU A 433 11.49 -2.15 17.72
N ILE A 434 11.92 -1.93 18.97
CA ILE A 434 11.45 -0.83 19.81
C ILE A 434 11.79 0.51 19.14
N SER A 435 13.01 0.66 18.63
CA SER A 435 13.44 1.86 17.90
C SER A 435 12.59 2.10 16.65
N ILE A 436 12.35 1.06 15.85
CA ILE A 436 11.48 1.13 14.66
C ILE A 436 10.04 1.48 15.05
N SER A 437 9.51 0.88 16.12
CA SER A 437 8.16 1.17 16.61
C SER A 437 8.00 2.64 17.03
N ALA A 438 9.04 3.23 17.64
CA ALA A 438 9.05 4.63 18.03
C ALA A 438 9.09 5.56 16.80
N MET A 439 9.89 5.21 15.79
CA MET A 439 9.93 5.95 14.51
C MET A 439 8.61 5.86 13.73
N ALA A 440 7.84 4.78 13.93
CA ALA A 440 6.56 4.56 13.29
C ALA A 440 5.37 5.30 13.96
N LEU A 441 5.56 5.95 15.11
CA LEU A 441 4.47 6.65 15.78
C LEU A 441 3.87 7.74 14.88
N GLY A 442 2.56 7.67 14.65
CA GLY A 442 1.85 8.60 13.77
C GLY A 442 2.04 8.35 12.28
N SER A 443 2.64 7.22 11.90
CA SER A 443 2.74 6.82 10.49
C SER A 443 1.36 6.51 9.88
N THR A 444 1.17 6.95 8.64
CA THR A 444 -0.05 6.73 7.88
C THR A 444 -0.10 5.30 7.34
N VAL A 445 -1.23 4.61 7.57
CA VAL A 445 -1.41 3.20 7.21
C VAL A 445 -1.82 2.99 5.74
N ASN A 446 -2.58 3.93 5.19
CA ASN A 446 -2.98 3.88 3.78
C ASN A 446 -1.95 4.57 2.89
N ILE A 447 -1.95 4.19 1.61
CA ILE A 447 -1.01 4.72 0.62
C ILE A 447 -1.17 6.25 0.52
N ALA A 448 -0.13 6.99 0.92
CA ALA A 448 -0.11 8.45 0.88
C ALA A 448 -0.27 9.04 -0.54
N SER A 449 -0.09 8.22 -1.58
CA SER A 449 -0.26 8.59 -2.99
C SER A 449 -1.70 8.39 -3.52
N GLN A 450 -2.70 8.11 -2.67
CA GLN A 450 -4.08 8.33 -3.12
C GLN A 450 -4.26 9.81 -3.43
N SER A 451 -4.59 10.09 -4.70
CA SER A 451 -5.01 11.39 -5.19
C SER A 451 -6.08 11.95 -4.27
N SER A 452 -5.86 13.18 -3.80
CA SER A 452 -6.82 13.96 -3.06
C SER A 452 -8.21 13.89 -3.72
N PHE A 453 -9.25 13.88 -2.89
CA PHE A 453 -10.64 13.80 -3.32
C PHE A 453 -11.44 14.94 -2.71
N ALA A 454 -12.56 15.26 -3.36
CA ALA A 454 -13.49 16.26 -2.84
C ALA A 454 -14.48 15.62 -1.86
N THR A 455 -14.89 16.37 -0.84
CA THR A 455 -15.86 15.91 0.18
C THR A 455 -17.24 15.56 -0.38
N ASN A 456 -17.59 16.03 -1.57
CA ASN A 456 -18.82 15.69 -2.27
C ASN A 456 -18.78 14.35 -3.04
N LEU A 457 -17.69 13.58 -2.93
CA LEU A 457 -17.56 12.27 -3.57
C LEU A 457 -18.61 11.25 -3.07
N GLY A 458 -19.16 11.46 -1.88
CA GLY A 458 -20.18 10.61 -1.26
C GLY A 458 -19.61 9.33 -0.63
N ARG A 459 -18.66 8.66 -1.29
CA ARG A 459 -18.00 7.45 -0.75
C ARG A 459 -16.52 7.34 -1.12
N VAL A 460 -15.71 6.92 -0.15
CA VAL A 460 -14.28 6.61 -0.29
C VAL A 460 -14.02 5.16 0.10
N ASN A 461 -13.42 4.40 -0.81
CA ASN A 461 -12.93 3.07 -0.52
C ASN A 461 -11.39 3.12 -0.43
N ALA A 462 -10.85 2.69 0.70
CA ALA A 462 -9.43 2.65 0.97
C ALA A 462 -8.94 1.21 1.14
N VAL A 463 -7.70 0.97 0.76
CA VAL A 463 -7.00 -0.29 1.02
C VAL A 463 -5.75 0.01 1.83
N VAL A 464 -5.55 -0.76 2.88
CA VAL A 464 -4.36 -0.71 3.73
C VAL A 464 -3.11 -0.96 2.88
N TYR A 465 -2.04 -0.19 3.12
CA TYR A 465 -0.79 -0.44 2.43
C TYR A 465 -0.12 -1.71 2.95
N THR A 466 0.20 -2.61 2.01
CA THR A 466 0.90 -3.87 2.27
C THR A 466 1.97 -4.07 1.22
N LYS A 467 2.99 -4.87 1.55
CA LYS A 467 4.07 -5.23 0.61
C LYS A 467 4.38 -6.70 0.78
N SER A 468 4.34 -7.45 -0.32
CA SER A 468 4.70 -8.87 -0.32
C SER A 468 6.18 -9.04 -0.01
N ASN A 469 6.51 -10.02 0.83
CA ASN A 469 7.88 -10.43 1.04
C ASN A 469 8.32 -11.38 -0.09
N ASN A 470 9.57 -11.27 -0.58
CA ASN A 470 10.15 -12.24 -1.51
C ASN A 470 10.63 -13.47 -0.71
N LEU A 471 9.70 -14.30 -0.23
CA LEU A 471 10.01 -15.51 0.55
C LEU A 471 10.51 -16.70 -0.30
N ASN A 472 10.55 -16.56 -1.63
CA ASN A 472 11.15 -17.56 -2.52
C ASN A 472 12.66 -17.25 -2.72
N ARG A 473 13.52 -17.74 -1.82
CA ARG A 473 14.99 -17.46 -1.80
C ARG A 473 15.75 -17.93 -3.07
N PRO A 474 16.88 -17.27 -3.39
CA PRO A 474 18.17 -17.97 -3.19
C PRO A 474 19.23 -17.18 -2.37
N SER A 475 20.04 -18.00 -1.68
CA SER A 475 21.34 -17.89 -0.97
C SER A 475 21.67 -16.73 -0.01
N PHE A 476 21.97 -17.14 1.24
CA PHE A 476 23.09 -16.59 2.01
C PHE A 476 24.34 -16.64 1.12
N VAL A 477 24.94 -15.49 0.80
CA VAL A 477 26.26 -15.46 0.16
C VAL A 477 27.28 -15.81 1.24
N THR A 478 27.74 -17.06 1.30
CA THR A 478 29.11 -17.34 1.69
C THR A 478 30.00 -16.80 0.59
N PHE A 479 30.74 -15.73 0.87
CA PHE A 479 31.93 -15.44 0.09
C PHE A 479 32.95 -16.51 0.47
N ASP A 480 33.08 -17.55 -0.34
CA ASP A 480 34.39 -18.16 -0.49
C ASP A 480 35.26 -17.09 -1.16
N ASP A 481 36.15 -16.49 -0.37
CA ASP A 481 37.21 -15.64 -0.90
C ASP A 481 38.18 -16.52 -1.70
N ASN A 482 37.81 -16.82 -2.94
CA ASN A 482 38.66 -17.47 -3.94
C ASN A 482 39.61 -16.44 -4.60
N PHE A 483 39.98 -15.37 -3.90
CA PHE A 483 41.06 -14.46 -4.29
C PHE A 483 42.14 -14.37 -3.21
N SER A 484 42.71 -15.51 -2.84
CA SER A 484 44.15 -15.56 -2.62
C SER A 484 44.80 -16.28 -3.80
N ASP A 485 45.60 -15.56 -4.58
CA ASP A 485 46.69 -16.18 -5.33
C ASP A 485 47.63 -16.95 -4.38
#